data_AF-A0A6C0ELJ5-F1
#
_entry.id   AF-A0A6C0ELJ5-F1
#
_cell.length_a   1.000
_cell.length_b   1.000
_cell.length_c   1.000
_cell.angle_alpha   90.00
_cell.angle_beta   90.00
_cell.angle_gamma   90.00
#
_symmetry.space_group_name_H-M   'P 1'
#
loop_
_entity.id
_entity.type
_entity.pdbx_description
1 polymer ?
#
loop_
_entity_poly.entity_id
_entity_poly.type
_entity_poly.pdbx_seq_one_letter_code
_entity_poly.pdbx_strand_id
1 'polypeptide(L)'
;MDTRFFGPPAWELFHLIAASPGAEKTLSLMHRVLPCKFCRESTTKFVTEHPLKGDTQRWLYEIHRMVNHKLKTQAETDPAVILPDPDPTYEDVREKYANLLRSKPSGIPGRDFLFSIAFNYPDKPDEDQTSTQKEFLTSMKSTFPFPELRKTYVKYIDSHPPALGSRSDYMHWMYGLLKRLAAKTHSHLRTYRGYAHHVAYYKSGCSKATYHGKTCRRVNGGYTKQRDHKRTRRIVAGGLLS
;
A
#
# COMPACT_ATOMS: atom_id res chain seq x y z
N MET A 1 -7.18 4.22 6.80
CA MET A 1 -6.06 3.51 7.46
C MET A 1 -4.95 4.48 7.87
N ASP A 2 -4.18 4.17 8.93
CA ASP A 2 -2.98 4.93 9.34
C ASP A 2 -1.84 4.79 8.32
N THR A 3 -1.35 5.91 7.78
CA THR A 3 -0.34 5.93 6.71
C THR A 3 1.02 5.39 7.15
N ARG A 4 1.31 5.37 8.45
CA ARG A 4 2.56 4.78 8.97
C ARG A 4 2.62 3.27 8.80
N PHE A 5 1.45 2.63 8.80
CA PHE A 5 1.34 1.18 8.71
C PHE A 5 1.42 0.70 7.26
N PHE A 6 0.55 1.24 6.39
CA PHE A 6 0.48 0.78 5.00
C PHE A 6 1.42 1.53 4.05
N GLY A 7 1.86 2.75 4.40
CA GLY A 7 2.60 3.63 3.50
C GLY A 7 3.95 3.07 3.05
N PRO A 8 4.86 2.71 3.96
CA PRO A 8 6.13 2.10 3.60
C PRO A 8 5.99 0.83 2.73
N PRO A 9 5.16 -0.17 3.10
CA PRO A 9 4.99 -1.36 2.25
C PRO A 9 4.29 -1.06 0.91
N ALA A 10 3.42 -0.05 0.84
CA ALA A 10 2.84 0.39 -0.43
C ALA A 10 3.92 0.97 -1.36
N TRP A 11 4.73 1.90 -0.86
CA TRP A 11 5.81 2.50 -1.64
C TRP A 11 6.84 1.46 -2.08
N GLU A 12 7.22 0.53 -1.20
CA GLU A 12 8.11 -0.58 -1.57
C GLU A 12 7.52 -1.38 -2.74
N LEU A 13 6.26 -1.80 -2.64
CA LEU A 13 5.58 -2.55 -3.70
C LEU A 13 5.55 -1.76 -5.01
N PHE A 14 5.15 -0.48 -4.98
CA PHE A 14 5.01 0.32 -6.19
C PHE A 14 6.35 0.61 -6.86
N HIS A 15 7.41 0.86 -6.10
CA HIS A 15 8.76 1.06 -6.67
C HIS A 15 9.31 -0.22 -7.28
N LEU A 16 9.08 -1.37 -6.66
CA LEU A 16 9.43 -2.66 -7.27
C LEU A 16 8.63 -2.94 -8.55
N ILE A 17 7.34 -2.57 -8.57
CA ILE A 17 6.48 -2.65 -9.76
C ILE A 17 6.97 -1.72 -10.85
N ALA A 18 7.35 -0.48 -10.51
CA ALA A 18 7.78 0.53 -11.46
C ALA A 18 9.03 0.11 -12.26
N ALA A 19 9.88 -0.76 -11.69
CA ALA A 19 11.02 -1.34 -12.38
C ALA A 19 10.67 -2.51 -13.33
N SER A 20 9.42 -2.96 -13.35
CA SER A 20 8.96 -4.04 -14.23
C SER A 20 8.40 -3.49 -15.56
N PRO A 21 8.65 -4.16 -16.70
CA PRO A 21 7.97 -3.82 -17.95
C PRO A 21 6.44 -3.91 -17.82
N GLY A 22 5.72 -2.96 -18.42
CA GLY A 22 4.25 -2.93 -18.38
C GLY A 22 3.66 -2.41 -17.06
N ALA A 23 4.46 -1.72 -16.23
CA ALA A 23 4.04 -1.17 -14.94
C ALA A 23 2.94 -0.10 -15.06
N GLU A 24 2.77 0.50 -16.23
CA GLU A 24 1.94 1.68 -16.47
C GLU A 24 0.51 1.48 -16.01
N LYS A 25 -0.09 0.33 -16.35
CA LYS A 25 -1.47 0.02 -15.97
C LYS A 25 -1.64 -0.15 -14.46
N THR A 26 -0.66 -0.76 -13.78
CA THR A 26 -0.73 -0.94 -12.33
C THR A 26 -0.52 0.39 -11.60
N LEU A 27 0.45 1.19 -12.05
CA LEU A 27 0.78 2.48 -11.46
C LEU A 27 -0.32 3.51 -11.67
N SER A 28 -1.02 3.50 -12.81
CA SER A 28 -2.16 4.39 -13.06
C SER A 28 -3.34 4.12 -12.12
N LEU A 29 -3.47 2.90 -11.59
CA LEU A 29 -4.52 2.53 -10.64
C LEU A 29 -4.14 2.80 -9.17
N MET A 30 -2.87 3.09 -8.87
CA MET A 30 -2.33 3.26 -7.52
C MET A 30 -3.18 4.23 -6.68
N HIS A 31 -3.51 5.40 -7.23
CA HIS A 31 -4.21 6.46 -6.49
C HIS A 31 -5.62 6.04 -6.07
N ARG A 32 -6.26 5.11 -6.79
CA ARG A 32 -7.64 4.66 -6.52
C ARG A 32 -7.70 3.61 -5.41
N VAL A 33 -6.64 2.83 -5.22
CA VAL A 33 -6.64 1.69 -4.29
C VAL A 33 -6.13 2.02 -2.89
N LEU A 34 -5.56 3.21 -2.66
CA LEU A 34 -4.99 3.54 -1.34
C LEU A 34 -6.04 3.44 -0.22
N PRO A 35 -5.74 2.83 0.95
CA PRO A 35 -6.70 2.59 2.03
C PRO A 35 -7.03 3.84 2.88
N CYS A 36 -6.57 5.02 2.45
CA CYS A 36 -6.81 6.30 3.10
C CYS A 36 -7.47 7.26 2.11
N LYS A 37 -8.68 7.75 2.41
CA LYS A 37 -9.44 8.65 1.52
C LYS A 37 -8.69 9.94 1.17
N PHE A 38 -8.00 10.54 2.15
CA PHE A 38 -7.20 11.76 1.92
C PHE A 38 -5.95 11.50 1.08
N CYS A 39 -5.38 10.29 1.18
CA CYS A 39 -4.26 9.91 0.31
C CYS A 39 -4.77 9.69 -1.11
N ARG A 40 -5.90 8.98 -1.29
CA ARG A 40 -6.52 8.82 -2.61
C ARG A 40 -6.77 10.18 -3.26
N GLU A 41 -7.44 11.08 -2.56
CA GLU A 41 -7.75 12.42 -3.09
C GLU A 41 -6.49 13.19 -3.50
N SER A 42 -5.47 13.28 -2.62
CA SER A 42 -4.26 14.02 -2.99
C SER A 42 -3.46 13.35 -4.09
N THR A 43 -3.35 12.02 -4.07
CA THR A 43 -2.61 11.30 -5.11
C THR A 43 -3.35 11.36 -6.44
N THR A 44 -4.69 11.37 -6.46
CA THR A 44 -5.47 11.66 -7.69
C THR A 44 -5.06 12.99 -8.28
N LYS A 45 -5.01 14.07 -7.48
CA LYS A 45 -4.56 15.39 -7.96
C LYS A 45 -3.16 15.33 -8.55
N PHE A 46 -2.22 14.69 -7.85
CA PHE A 46 -0.84 14.57 -8.31
C PHE A 46 -0.71 13.80 -9.63
N VAL A 47 -1.41 12.68 -9.80
CA VAL A 47 -1.35 11.92 -11.05
C VAL A 47 -2.12 12.57 -12.20
N THR A 48 -3.07 13.45 -11.90
CA THR A 48 -3.75 14.28 -12.91
C THR A 48 -2.84 15.42 -13.39
N GLU A 49 -2.17 16.12 -12.47
CA GLU A 49 -1.25 17.22 -12.77
C GLU A 49 0.06 16.73 -13.40
N HIS A 50 0.52 15.55 -12.98
CA HIS A 50 1.73 14.90 -13.45
C HIS A 50 1.39 13.49 -13.97
N PRO A 51 0.79 13.38 -15.17
CA PRO A 51 0.38 12.09 -15.73
C PRO A 51 1.58 11.21 -16.06
N LEU A 52 1.40 9.90 -15.92
CA LEU A 52 2.43 8.91 -16.22
C LEU A 52 2.79 8.95 -17.71
N LYS A 53 4.03 9.36 -18.00
CA LYS A 53 4.64 9.40 -19.33
C LYS A 53 6.10 8.94 -19.23
N GLY A 54 6.51 8.01 -20.09
CA GLY A 54 7.91 7.56 -20.17
C GLY A 54 8.33 6.69 -19.00
N ASP A 55 9.46 7.02 -18.36
CA ASP A 55 10.09 6.21 -17.31
C ASP A 55 9.20 6.10 -16.05
N THR A 56 8.65 4.91 -15.84
CA THR A 56 7.78 4.56 -14.71
C THR A 56 8.46 4.71 -13.35
N GLN A 57 9.77 4.45 -13.25
CA GLN A 57 10.52 4.61 -12.01
C GLN A 57 10.72 6.09 -11.67
N ARG A 58 11.10 6.89 -12.67
CA ARG A 58 11.26 8.34 -12.50
C ARG A 58 9.95 9.00 -12.13
N TRP A 59 8.88 8.67 -12.85
CA TRP A 59 7.54 9.19 -12.56
C TRP A 59 7.09 8.86 -11.13
N LEU A 60 7.23 7.60 -10.69
CA LEU A 60 6.81 7.21 -9.35
C LEU A 60 7.65 7.90 -8.26
N TYR A 61 8.95 8.10 -8.50
CA TYR A 61 9.82 8.90 -7.63
C TYR A 61 9.30 10.35 -7.50
N GLU A 62 8.91 10.98 -8.61
CA GLU A 62 8.37 12.34 -8.62
C GLU A 62 7.03 12.44 -7.88
N ILE A 63 6.11 11.49 -8.11
CA ILE A 63 4.85 11.38 -7.34
C ILE A 63 5.13 11.19 -5.83
N HIS A 64 6.10 10.35 -5.46
CA HIS A 64 6.46 10.15 -4.05
C HIS A 64 7.01 11.45 -3.43
N ARG A 65 7.83 12.21 -4.17
CA ARG A 65 8.30 13.53 -3.74
C ARG A 65 7.17 14.54 -3.57
N MET A 66 6.17 14.55 -4.45
CA MET A 66 4.98 15.42 -4.29
C MET A 66 4.21 15.08 -2.99
N VAL A 67 4.09 13.79 -2.67
CA VAL A 67 3.51 13.35 -1.38
C VAL A 67 4.38 13.81 -0.21
N ASN A 68 5.69 13.68 -0.28
CA ASN A 68 6.60 14.13 0.79
C ASN A 68 6.56 15.65 0.98
N HIS A 69 6.53 16.43 -0.11
CA HIS A 69 6.39 17.88 -0.06
C HIS A 69 5.09 18.27 0.65
N LYS A 70 3.95 17.68 0.26
CA LYS A 70 2.67 17.87 0.97
C LYS A 70 2.78 17.56 2.47
N LEU A 71 3.44 16.46 2.84
CA LEU A 71 3.61 16.08 4.24
C LEU A 71 4.51 17.06 5.02
N LYS A 72 5.57 17.60 4.40
CA LYS A 72 6.43 18.65 4.97
C LYS A 72 5.62 19.91 5.28
N THR A 73 4.88 20.43 4.29
CA THR A 73 4.01 21.61 4.47
C THR A 73 2.94 21.38 5.53
N GLN A 74 2.36 20.18 5.59
CA GLN A 74 1.39 19.85 6.64
C GLN A 74 2.02 19.79 8.04
N ALA A 75 3.28 19.35 8.17
CA ALA A 75 3.99 19.27 9.44
C ALA A 75 4.35 20.64 10.04
N GLU A 76 4.43 21.69 9.21
CA GLU A 76 4.65 23.07 9.67
C GLU A 76 3.50 23.58 10.57
N THR A 77 2.28 23.08 10.35
CA THR A 77 1.06 23.56 11.02
C THR A 77 0.35 22.49 11.86
N ASP A 78 0.69 21.22 11.68
CA ASP A 78 0.14 20.10 12.45
C ASP A 78 1.28 19.21 12.98
N PRO A 79 1.67 19.33 14.28
CA PRO A 79 2.74 18.52 14.86
C PRO A 79 2.42 17.03 14.93
N ALA A 80 1.17 16.62 14.68
CA ALA A 80 0.80 15.21 14.56
C ALA A 80 1.10 14.64 13.16
N VAL A 81 1.43 15.48 12.19
CA VAL A 81 1.95 15.06 10.89
C VAL A 81 3.43 14.69 11.06
N ILE A 82 3.81 13.56 10.47
CA ILE A 82 5.19 13.10 10.58
C ILE A 82 5.96 13.79 9.48
N LEU A 83 6.98 14.54 9.86
CA LEU A 83 7.95 15.06 8.94
C LEU A 83 8.65 13.87 8.26
N PRO A 84 8.54 13.72 6.93
CA PRO A 84 9.29 12.70 6.21
C PRO A 84 10.79 13.00 6.32
N ASP A 85 11.60 11.94 6.26
CA ASP A 85 13.05 12.08 6.16
C ASP A 85 13.39 12.84 4.86
N PRO A 86 14.60 13.42 4.73
CA PRO A 86 15.04 14.07 3.50
C PRO A 86 14.83 13.17 2.28
N ASP A 87 14.40 13.76 1.17
CA ASP A 87 14.17 13.00 -0.05
C ASP A 87 15.52 12.48 -0.58
N PRO A 88 15.71 11.16 -0.78
CA PRO A 88 16.89 10.63 -1.44
C PRO A 88 16.92 11.08 -2.91
N THR A 89 18.06 10.94 -3.58
CA THR A 89 18.13 11.20 -5.03
C THR A 89 17.35 10.13 -5.82
N TYR A 90 17.05 10.42 -7.09
CA TYR A 90 16.43 9.42 -7.97
C TYR A 90 17.34 8.21 -8.14
N GLU A 91 18.65 8.47 -8.26
CA GLU A 91 19.69 7.49 -8.47
C GLU A 91 19.77 6.54 -7.27
N ASP A 92 19.75 7.06 -6.03
CA ASP A 92 19.72 6.24 -4.81
C ASP A 92 18.48 5.34 -4.75
N VAL A 93 17.32 5.88 -5.09
CA VAL A 93 16.05 5.13 -5.09
C VAL A 93 16.10 4.02 -6.13
N ARG A 94 16.50 4.35 -7.36
CA ARG A 94 16.63 3.41 -8.46
C ARG A 94 17.60 2.29 -8.10
N GLU A 95 18.77 2.63 -7.57
CA GLU A 95 19.79 1.67 -7.19
C GLU A 95 19.30 0.75 -6.06
N LYS A 96 18.65 1.32 -5.02
CA LYS A 96 18.05 0.56 -3.93
C LYS A 96 17.11 -0.53 -4.44
N TYR A 97 16.15 -0.19 -5.29
CA TYR A 97 15.16 -1.15 -5.78
C TYR A 97 15.74 -2.13 -6.81
N ALA A 98 16.72 -1.70 -7.61
CA ALA A 98 17.47 -2.60 -8.47
C ALA A 98 18.26 -3.64 -7.67
N ASN A 99 18.90 -3.24 -6.56
CA ASN A 99 19.57 -4.13 -5.62
C ASN A 99 18.59 -5.13 -4.99
N LEU A 100 17.43 -4.66 -4.52
CA LEU A 100 16.40 -5.53 -3.95
C LEU A 100 15.92 -6.58 -4.96
N LEU A 101 15.67 -6.20 -6.22
CA LEU A 101 15.23 -7.13 -7.27
C LEU A 101 16.29 -8.19 -7.64
N ARG A 102 17.58 -7.89 -7.45
CA ARG A 102 18.67 -8.88 -7.61
C ARG A 102 18.77 -9.86 -6.44
N SER A 103 18.26 -9.48 -5.27
CA SER A 103 18.29 -10.32 -4.07
C SER A 103 17.10 -11.29 -4.01
N LYS A 104 17.24 -12.36 -3.23
CA LYS A 104 16.11 -13.25 -2.91
C LYS A 104 15.18 -12.54 -1.91
N PRO A 105 13.86 -12.46 -2.16
CA PRO A 105 12.95 -11.78 -1.25
C PRO A 105 12.84 -12.54 0.08
N SER A 106 13.08 -11.85 1.19
CA SER A 106 12.90 -12.37 2.56
C SER A 106 11.47 -12.23 3.09
N GLY A 107 10.61 -11.51 2.36
CA GLY A 107 9.23 -11.23 2.73
C GLY A 107 8.32 -11.02 1.52
N ILE A 108 7.06 -10.71 1.78
CA ILE A 108 6.07 -10.47 0.72
C ILE A 108 6.04 -8.97 0.41
N PRO A 109 6.36 -8.54 -0.82
CA PRO A 109 6.28 -7.14 -1.22
C PRO A 109 4.86 -6.60 -1.00
N GLY A 110 4.75 -5.47 -0.29
CA GLY A 110 3.46 -4.84 -0.04
C GLY A 110 2.48 -5.60 0.84
N ARG A 111 2.92 -6.62 1.59
CA ARG A 111 2.06 -7.49 2.44
C ARG A 111 0.98 -6.72 3.21
N ASP A 112 1.43 -5.77 4.04
CA ASP A 112 0.57 -5.00 4.93
C ASP A 112 -0.28 -3.98 4.18
N PHE A 113 0.19 -3.50 3.03
CA PHE A 113 -0.59 -2.65 2.14
C PHE A 113 -1.73 -3.42 1.46
N LEU A 114 -1.43 -4.59 0.87
CA LEU A 114 -2.41 -5.45 0.22
C LEU A 114 -3.49 -5.93 1.20
N PHE A 115 -3.13 -6.30 2.42
CA PHE A 115 -4.14 -6.61 3.43
C PHE A 115 -4.92 -5.36 3.88
N SER A 116 -4.26 -4.19 3.94
CA SER A 116 -4.94 -2.93 4.28
C SER A 116 -5.97 -2.51 3.25
N ILE A 117 -5.75 -2.72 1.94
CA ILE A 117 -6.77 -2.40 0.93
C ILE A 117 -8.00 -3.29 1.12
N ALA A 118 -7.83 -4.60 1.33
CA ALA A 118 -8.93 -5.51 1.59
C ALA A 118 -9.65 -5.17 2.91
N PHE A 119 -8.91 -4.84 3.96
CA PHE A 119 -9.48 -4.46 5.26
C PHE A 119 -10.27 -3.15 5.24
N ASN A 120 -9.95 -2.22 4.34
CA ASN A 120 -10.69 -0.96 4.19
C ASN A 120 -11.73 -1.01 3.05
N TYR A 121 -11.94 -2.18 2.45
CA TYR A 121 -12.96 -2.38 1.44
C TYR A 121 -14.37 -2.25 2.06
N PRO A 122 -15.38 -1.79 1.30
CA PRO A 122 -16.75 -1.69 1.80
C PRO A 122 -17.40 -3.05 2.04
N ASP A 123 -18.34 -3.11 3.00
CA ASP A 123 -19.13 -4.32 3.24
C ASP A 123 -20.14 -4.59 2.12
N LYS A 124 -20.57 -3.51 1.44
CA LYS A 124 -21.45 -3.52 0.27
C LYS A 124 -20.82 -2.61 -0.80
N PRO A 125 -19.86 -3.12 -1.58
CA PRO A 125 -19.18 -2.30 -2.58
C PRO A 125 -20.10 -1.98 -3.76
N ASP A 126 -19.87 -0.83 -4.38
CA ASP A 126 -20.46 -0.49 -5.67
C ASP A 126 -19.63 -1.12 -6.83
N GLU A 127 -20.16 -0.96 -8.05
CA GLU A 127 -19.52 -1.50 -9.27
C GLU A 127 -18.15 -0.88 -9.53
N ASP A 128 -17.99 0.43 -9.33
CA ASP A 128 -16.72 1.14 -9.55
C ASP A 128 -15.63 0.63 -8.59
N GLN A 129 -15.99 0.44 -7.32
CA GLN A 129 -15.10 -0.11 -6.30
C GLN A 129 -14.69 -1.55 -6.62
N THR A 130 -15.64 -2.35 -7.09
CA THR A 130 -15.39 -3.74 -7.51
C THR A 130 -14.47 -3.79 -8.74
N SER A 131 -14.77 -3.00 -9.78
CA SER A 131 -13.96 -2.94 -11.00
C SER A 131 -12.55 -2.44 -10.72
N THR A 132 -12.42 -1.35 -9.95
CA THR A 132 -11.12 -0.78 -9.56
C THR A 132 -10.22 -1.83 -8.89
N GLN A 133 -10.75 -2.59 -7.92
CA GLN A 133 -9.97 -3.61 -7.24
C GLN A 133 -9.61 -4.77 -8.18
N LYS A 134 -10.57 -5.23 -9.00
CA LYS A 134 -10.35 -6.31 -9.96
C LYS A 134 -9.27 -5.93 -10.98
N GLU A 135 -9.34 -4.73 -11.54
CA GLU A 135 -8.38 -4.21 -12.51
C GLU A 135 -6.98 -4.09 -11.90
N PHE A 136 -6.88 -3.55 -10.68
CA PHE A 136 -5.60 -3.40 -9.98
C PHE A 136 -4.94 -4.75 -9.69
N LEU A 137 -5.70 -5.72 -9.17
CA LEU A 137 -5.18 -7.06 -8.89
C LEU A 137 -4.76 -7.78 -10.18
N THR A 138 -5.53 -7.61 -11.26
CA THR A 138 -5.25 -8.23 -12.55
C THR A 138 -4.04 -7.60 -13.23
N SER A 139 -3.87 -6.27 -13.16
CA SER A 139 -2.72 -5.58 -13.76
C SER A 139 -1.39 -6.00 -13.12
N MET A 140 -1.42 -6.40 -11.84
CA MET A 140 -0.26 -6.95 -11.16
C MET A 140 0.18 -8.34 -11.67
N LYS A 141 -0.61 -9.05 -12.50
CA LYS A 141 -0.19 -10.36 -13.04
C LYS A 141 1.13 -10.28 -13.81
N SER A 142 1.34 -9.23 -14.60
CA SER A 142 2.58 -9.02 -15.37
C SER A 142 3.69 -8.34 -14.56
N THR A 143 3.33 -7.62 -13.49
CA THR A 143 4.22 -6.65 -12.83
C THR A 143 4.52 -6.95 -11.37
N PHE A 144 3.89 -7.98 -10.77
CA PHE A 144 4.16 -8.35 -9.37
C PHE A 144 5.67 -8.61 -9.19
N PRO A 145 6.31 -8.09 -8.13
CA PRO A 145 7.76 -8.17 -8.01
C PRO A 145 8.27 -9.60 -7.88
N PHE A 146 9.51 -9.82 -8.32
CA PHE A 146 10.22 -11.11 -8.31
C PHE A 146 9.57 -12.20 -9.18
N PRO A 147 10.29 -12.79 -10.15
CA PRO A 147 9.72 -13.80 -11.07
C PRO A 147 9.02 -14.97 -10.36
N GLU A 148 9.61 -15.52 -9.30
CA GLU A 148 9.04 -16.66 -8.56
C GLU A 148 7.78 -16.30 -7.75
N LEU A 149 7.72 -15.09 -7.20
CA LEU A 149 6.53 -14.60 -6.51
C LEU A 149 5.44 -14.25 -7.52
N ARG A 150 5.80 -13.66 -8.67
CA ARG A 150 4.88 -13.40 -9.79
C ARG A 150 4.22 -14.66 -10.31
N LYS A 151 4.98 -15.75 -10.52
CA LYS A 151 4.40 -17.07 -10.90
C LYS A 151 3.37 -17.54 -9.88
N THR A 152 3.66 -17.38 -8.59
CA THR A 152 2.75 -17.74 -7.50
C THR A 152 1.50 -16.86 -7.46
N TYR A 153 1.68 -15.56 -7.67
CA TYR A 153 0.61 -14.56 -7.74
C TYR A 153 -0.34 -14.85 -8.91
N VAL A 154 0.20 -15.05 -10.11
CA VAL A 154 -0.56 -15.39 -11.33
C VAL A 154 -1.36 -16.68 -11.12
N LYS A 155 -0.68 -17.75 -10.68
CA LYS A 155 -1.35 -19.03 -10.40
C LYS A 155 -2.49 -18.88 -9.41
N TYR A 156 -2.32 -18.07 -8.37
CA TYR A 156 -3.37 -17.84 -7.38
C TYR A 156 -4.57 -17.12 -7.99
N ILE A 157 -4.36 -16.00 -8.68
CA ILE A 157 -5.45 -15.24 -9.29
C ILE A 157 -6.23 -16.08 -10.30
N ASP A 158 -5.54 -16.87 -11.12
CA ASP A 158 -6.17 -17.66 -12.17
C ASP A 158 -7.01 -18.82 -11.62
N SER A 159 -6.58 -19.41 -10.49
CA SER A 159 -7.32 -20.49 -9.83
C SER A 159 -8.32 -20.01 -8.77
N HIS A 160 -8.18 -18.78 -8.29
CA HIS A 160 -9.02 -18.16 -7.27
C HIS A 160 -9.31 -16.73 -7.70
N PRO A 161 -10.32 -16.48 -8.54
CA PRO A 161 -10.70 -15.13 -8.92
C PRO A 161 -10.94 -14.25 -7.67
N PRO A 162 -10.60 -12.94 -7.72
CA PRO A 162 -10.81 -12.03 -6.58
C PRO A 162 -12.24 -12.06 -6.03
N ALA A 163 -12.40 -12.46 -4.77
CA ALA A 163 -13.70 -12.45 -4.09
C ALA A 163 -13.98 -11.03 -3.55
N LEU A 164 -14.73 -10.24 -4.33
CA LEU A 164 -14.97 -8.82 -4.07
C LEU A 164 -16.43 -8.53 -3.67
N GLY A 165 -17.19 -9.53 -3.21
CA GLY A 165 -18.60 -9.35 -2.82
C GLY A 165 -18.77 -8.53 -1.53
N SER A 166 -17.78 -8.58 -0.64
CA SER A 166 -17.78 -7.84 0.62
C SER A 166 -16.36 -7.65 1.14
N ARG A 167 -16.20 -6.80 2.16
CA ARG A 167 -14.95 -6.68 2.93
C ARG A 167 -14.48 -8.04 3.45
N SER A 168 -15.40 -8.86 3.99
CA SER A 168 -15.05 -10.16 4.56
C SER A 168 -14.47 -11.08 3.49
N ASP A 169 -15.14 -11.18 2.35
CA ASP A 169 -14.71 -12.04 1.24
C ASP A 169 -13.34 -11.61 0.72
N TYR A 170 -13.15 -10.31 0.52
CA TYR A 170 -11.89 -9.79 0.02
C TYR A 170 -10.75 -10.00 1.02
N MET A 171 -11.00 -9.82 2.32
CA MET A 171 -10.01 -10.10 3.36
C MET A 171 -9.59 -11.58 3.38
N HIS A 172 -10.54 -12.52 3.26
CA HIS A 172 -10.22 -13.95 3.22
C HIS A 172 -9.44 -14.31 1.95
N TRP A 173 -9.88 -13.80 0.80
CA TRP A 173 -9.19 -14.00 -0.47
C TRP A 173 -7.77 -13.45 -0.45
N MET A 174 -7.58 -12.23 0.05
CA MET A 174 -6.27 -11.59 0.16
C MET A 174 -5.37 -12.34 1.13
N TYR A 175 -5.91 -12.79 2.27
CA TYR A 175 -5.15 -13.62 3.21
C TYR A 175 -4.68 -14.93 2.56
N GLY A 176 -5.53 -15.58 1.76
CA GLY A 176 -5.17 -16.77 1.00
C GLY A 176 -3.99 -16.52 0.05
N LEU A 177 -4.00 -15.39 -0.68
CA LEU A 177 -2.88 -14.97 -1.52
C LEU A 177 -1.60 -14.80 -0.69
N LEU A 178 -1.67 -14.02 0.39
CA LEU A 178 -0.52 -13.74 1.25
C LEU A 178 0.03 -15.02 1.88
N LYS A 179 -0.81 -15.99 2.24
CA LYS A 179 -0.37 -17.29 2.76
C LYS A 179 0.46 -18.06 1.73
N ARG A 180 0.07 -18.03 0.44
CA ARG A 180 0.85 -18.70 -0.63
C ARG A 180 2.18 -18.01 -0.89
N LEU A 181 2.20 -16.68 -0.86
CA LEU A 181 3.43 -15.90 -1.00
C LEU A 181 4.36 -16.06 0.21
N ALA A 182 3.81 -16.16 1.43
CA ALA A 182 4.55 -16.42 2.66
C ALA A 182 5.31 -17.75 2.58
N ALA A 183 4.65 -18.80 2.07
CA ALA A 183 5.27 -20.10 1.88
C ALA A 183 6.46 -20.06 0.91
N LYS A 184 6.43 -19.18 -0.10
CA LYS A 184 7.54 -19.02 -1.07
C LYS A 184 8.71 -18.22 -0.54
N THR A 185 8.45 -17.29 0.36
CA THR A 185 9.47 -16.43 0.98
C THR A 185 9.98 -17.01 2.30
N HIS A 186 9.36 -18.09 2.79
CA HIS A 186 9.56 -18.63 4.14
C HIS A 186 9.35 -17.57 5.25
N SER A 187 8.53 -16.56 4.96
CA SER A 187 8.24 -15.49 5.91
C SER A 187 7.11 -15.88 6.85
N HIS A 188 7.22 -15.46 8.11
CA HIS A 188 6.16 -15.67 9.10
C HIS A 188 4.93 -14.84 8.73
N LEU A 189 3.76 -15.51 8.69
CA LEU A 189 2.45 -14.88 8.57
C LEU A 189 1.59 -15.24 9.79
N ARG A 190 1.07 -14.21 10.46
CA ARG A 190 0.12 -14.38 11.57
C ARG A 190 -1.13 -15.12 11.06
N THR A 191 -1.82 -15.83 11.95
CA THR A 191 -3.15 -16.40 11.65
C THR A 191 -4.11 -15.33 11.13
N TYR A 192 -5.13 -15.69 10.36
CA TYR A 192 -6.10 -14.75 9.80
C TYR A 192 -6.68 -13.81 10.88
N ARG A 193 -7.20 -14.37 11.97
CA ARG A 193 -7.74 -13.61 13.11
C ARG A 193 -6.67 -12.71 13.74
N GLY A 194 -5.47 -13.23 13.94
CA GLY A 194 -4.35 -12.47 14.50
C GLY A 194 -3.91 -11.31 13.59
N TYR A 195 -3.95 -11.52 12.27
CA TYR A 195 -3.57 -10.50 11.30
C TYR A 195 -4.66 -9.44 11.16
N ALA A 196 -5.93 -9.85 11.06
CA ALA A 196 -7.07 -8.93 11.05
C ALA A 196 -7.10 -8.05 12.31
N HIS A 197 -6.84 -8.63 13.49
CA HIS A 197 -6.72 -7.86 14.73
C HIS A 197 -5.53 -6.90 14.71
N HIS A 198 -4.38 -7.34 14.18
CA HIS A 198 -3.20 -6.49 14.02
C HIS A 198 -3.47 -5.29 13.10
N VAL A 199 -4.13 -5.50 11.97
CA VAL A 199 -4.48 -4.42 11.03
C VAL A 199 -5.58 -3.51 11.60
N ALA A 200 -6.54 -4.07 12.33
CA ALA A 200 -7.57 -3.31 13.03
C ALA A 200 -6.98 -2.33 14.05
N TYR A 201 -5.85 -2.67 14.68
CA TYR A 201 -5.13 -1.75 15.56
C TYR A 201 -4.75 -0.44 14.85
N TYR A 202 -4.49 -0.47 13.53
CA TYR A 202 -4.12 0.70 12.72
C TYR A 202 -5.31 1.38 12.01
N LYS A 203 -6.53 0.85 12.15
CA LYS A 203 -7.73 1.45 11.57
C LYS A 203 -7.89 2.91 12.05
N SER A 204 -8.30 3.76 11.13
CA SER A 204 -8.57 5.17 11.34
C SER A 204 -10.05 5.43 11.55
N GLY A 205 -10.42 6.42 12.37
CA GLY A 205 -11.81 6.82 12.61
C GLY A 205 -12.45 7.66 11.50
N CYS A 206 -11.73 7.90 10.40
CA CYS A 206 -12.13 8.84 9.34
C CYS A 206 -13.30 8.39 8.46
N SER A 207 -13.90 7.23 8.73
CA SER A 207 -15.05 6.68 8.00
C SER A 207 -16.40 7.14 8.55
N LYS A 208 -16.45 7.80 9.71
CA LYS A 208 -17.70 8.35 10.27
C LYS A 208 -18.09 9.62 9.52
N ALA A 209 -19.39 9.83 9.29
CA ALA A 209 -19.91 11.06 8.67
C ALA A 209 -19.55 12.32 9.49
N THR A 210 -19.42 12.17 10.81
CA THR A 210 -19.04 13.23 11.76
C THR A 210 -17.53 13.54 11.76
N TYR A 211 -16.77 13.01 10.80
CA TYR A 211 -15.32 13.19 10.74
C TYR A 211 -14.91 14.44 9.96
N HIS A 212 -14.51 15.50 10.67
CA HIS A 212 -14.01 16.76 10.09
C HIS A 212 -12.46 16.89 10.11
N GLY A 213 -11.72 15.80 10.27
CA GLY A 213 -10.25 15.85 10.29
C GLY A 213 -9.63 15.99 8.88
N LYS A 214 -8.45 16.60 8.79
CA LYS A 214 -7.69 16.79 7.54
C LYS A 214 -6.84 15.56 7.12
N THR A 215 -6.71 14.56 8.00
CA THR A 215 -5.93 13.32 7.79
C THR A 215 -6.69 12.12 8.34
N CYS A 216 -6.34 10.87 8.05
CA CYS A 216 -7.01 9.71 8.68
C CYS A 216 -6.44 9.36 10.07
N ARG A 217 -6.02 10.35 10.87
CA ARG A 217 -5.32 10.12 12.17
C ARG A 217 -6.16 10.46 13.42
N ARG A 218 -7.37 10.99 13.25
CA ARG A 218 -8.28 11.31 14.38
C ARG A 218 -9.32 10.20 14.58
N VAL A 219 -9.73 9.93 15.82
CA VAL A 219 -10.88 9.09 16.20
C VAL A 219 -11.80 9.93 17.10
N ASN A 220 -13.10 9.61 17.21
CA ASN A 220 -14.02 10.38 18.06
C ASN A 220 -13.47 10.50 19.49
N GLY A 221 -13.41 11.73 20.02
CA GLY A 221 -12.95 12.01 21.39
C GLY A 221 -11.43 12.03 21.62
N GLY A 222 -10.58 11.85 20.59
CA GLY A 222 -9.12 11.93 20.75
C GLY A 222 -8.28 11.60 19.50
N TYR A 223 -6.95 11.78 19.61
CA TYR A 223 -6.00 11.30 18.58
C TYR A 223 -5.95 9.77 18.60
N THR A 224 -5.67 9.11 17.46
CA THR A 224 -5.47 7.64 17.38
C THR A 224 -4.66 7.12 18.57
N LYS A 225 -5.34 6.53 19.57
CA LYS A 225 -4.79 5.82 20.74
C LYS A 225 -3.34 6.24 21.11
N GLN A 226 -3.04 7.54 21.34
CA GLN A 226 -1.65 8.07 21.54
C GLN A 226 -0.53 7.13 21.01
N ARG A 227 -0.61 6.73 19.73
CA ARG A 227 0.20 5.60 19.26
C ARG A 227 1.65 6.04 19.18
N ASP A 228 2.53 5.37 19.91
CA ASP A 228 3.97 5.61 19.82
C ASP A 228 4.44 5.44 18.36
N HIS A 229 4.92 6.54 17.80
CA HIS A 229 5.40 6.62 16.43
C HIS A 229 6.66 5.78 16.22
N LYS A 230 7.57 5.74 17.20
CA LYS A 230 8.82 4.97 17.13
C LYS A 230 8.49 3.50 17.10
N ARG A 231 7.57 3.06 17.96
CA ARG A 231 7.08 1.68 17.99
C ARG A 231 6.39 1.28 16.69
N THR A 232 5.52 2.14 16.16
CA THR A 232 4.83 1.88 14.89
C THR A 232 5.80 1.79 13.71
N ARG A 233 6.74 2.74 13.60
CA ARG A 233 7.77 2.77 12.55
C ARG A 233 8.71 1.57 12.64
N ARG A 234 9.16 1.20 13.84
CA ARG A 234 10.06 0.04 14.07
C ARG A 234 9.40 -1.28 13.65
N ILE A 235 8.13 -1.48 13.98
CA ILE A 235 7.39 -2.69 13.61
C ILE A 235 7.20 -2.81 12.08
N VAL A 236 7.00 -1.68 11.39
CA VAL A 236 6.80 -1.66 9.94
C VAL A 236 8.12 -1.76 9.18
N ALA A 237 9.17 -1.07 9.64
CA ALA A 237 10.48 -1.05 8.99
C ALA A 237 11.25 -2.37 9.14
N GLY A 238 11.14 -3.07 10.28
CA GLY A 238 11.80 -4.35 10.50
C GLY A 238 11.17 -5.55 9.76
N GLY A 239 10.19 -5.31 8.89
CA GLY A 239 9.52 -6.33 8.09
C GLY A 239 9.43 -6.01 6.59
N LEU A 240 10.13 -4.95 6.16
CA LEU A 240 10.46 -4.73 4.74
C LEU A 240 11.46 -5.80 4.31
N LEU A 241 11.71 -6.00 3.02
CA LEU A 241 12.47 -7.14 2.45
C LEU A 241 13.96 -7.25 2.90
N SER A 242 14.36 -6.54 3.96
CA SER A 242 15.65 -6.55 4.66
C SER A 242 15.71 -7.56 5.79
#